data_AF-A0A432KG56-F1
#
_entry.id   AF-A0A432KG56-F1
#
_cell.length_a   1.000
_cell.length_b   1.000
_cell.length_c   1.000
_cell.angle_alpha   90.00
_cell.angle_beta   90.00
_cell.angle_gamma   90.00
#
_symmetry.space_group_name_H-M   'P 1'
#
loop_
_entity.id
_entity.type
_entity.pdbx_description
1 polymer ?
#
loop_
_entity_poly.entity_id
_entity_poly.type
_entity_poly.pdbx_seq_one_letter_code
_entity_poly.pdbx_strand_id
1 'polypeptide(L)'
;MEKSEDIPKNVIASVHQGKLYSNPNQDKFALACINRDMIEVLDLKDSSILSIRGPENIIPEFKVDYSAGYPMALSDPKTDIYCYYGAFLSEKYIYGLYSGETSIDVNQNHSDIAKIIYKFSYAGELIAAYKLDTSIQSIQVDEKLGKIYGVTTDENPGIAVFTM
;
A
#
# COMPACT_ATOMS: atom_id res chain seq x y z
N MET A 1 1.69 -9.56 -34.14
CA MET A 1 2.32 -9.08 -32.90
C MET A 1 2.36 -7.57 -33.01
N GLU A 2 1.35 -6.90 -32.45
CA GLU A 2 1.33 -5.43 -32.40
C GLU A 2 2.54 -4.95 -31.59
N LYS A 3 3.24 -3.94 -32.11
CA LYS A 3 4.28 -3.21 -31.38
C LYS A 3 3.65 -2.72 -30.08
N SER A 4 4.17 -3.13 -28.93
CA SER A 4 3.85 -2.41 -27.69
C SER A 4 4.31 -0.97 -27.88
N GLU A 5 3.37 -0.03 -27.93
CA GLU A 5 3.71 1.39 -27.85
C GLU A 5 4.56 1.60 -26.60
N ASP A 6 5.65 2.36 -26.72
CA ASP A 6 6.53 2.66 -25.60
C ASP A 6 5.77 3.53 -24.61
N ILE A 7 5.36 2.95 -23.47
CA ILE A 7 4.56 3.64 -22.46
C ILE A 7 5.43 4.76 -21.85
N PRO A 8 4.95 6.03 -21.81
CA PRO A 8 5.72 7.13 -21.25
C PRO A 8 6.19 6.83 -19.81
N LYS A 9 7.45 7.13 -19.50
CA LYS A 9 8.06 6.80 -18.18
C LYS A 9 7.30 7.41 -17.01
N ASN A 10 6.72 8.59 -17.17
CA ASN A 10 5.91 9.25 -16.15
C ASN A 10 4.62 8.48 -15.84
N VAL A 11 4.04 7.80 -16.83
CA VAL A 11 2.85 6.95 -16.67
C VAL A 11 3.21 5.68 -15.90
N ILE A 12 4.34 5.05 -16.24
CA ILE A 12 4.85 3.91 -15.46
C ILE A 12 5.12 4.34 -14.02
N ALA A 13 5.77 5.49 -13.81
CA ALA A 13 6.02 6.02 -12.48
C ALA A 13 4.71 6.28 -11.70
N SER A 14 3.66 6.80 -12.37
CA SER A 14 2.37 7.06 -11.70
C SER A 14 1.68 5.81 -11.17
N VAL A 15 1.81 4.68 -11.89
CA VAL A 15 1.26 3.40 -11.44
C VAL A 15 2.01 2.87 -10.20
N HIS A 16 3.29 3.20 -10.04
CA HIS A 16 4.09 2.78 -8.88
C HIS A 16 4.12 3.84 -7.76
N GLN A 17 3.29 4.88 -7.82
CA GLN A 17 3.23 5.89 -6.75
C GLN A 17 2.76 5.30 -5.43
N GLY A 18 3.25 5.88 -4.34
CA GLY A 18 2.96 5.43 -2.99
C GLY A 18 3.28 6.48 -1.94
N LYS A 19 2.99 6.14 -0.69
CA LYS A 19 3.35 6.95 0.48
C LYS A 19 4.66 6.45 1.06
N LEU A 20 5.55 7.38 1.40
CA LEU A 20 6.85 7.08 1.99
C LEU A 20 6.77 7.03 3.52
N TYR A 21 7.36 6.00 4.10
CA TYR A 21 7.45 5.77 5.54
C TYR A 21 8.91 5.50 5.94
N SER A 22 9.22 5.69 7.22
CA SER A 22 10.53 5.38 7.80
C SER A 22 10.37 4.59 9.09
N ASN A 23 11.37 3.79 9.42
CA ASN A 23 11.47 3.15 10.72
C ASN A 23 11.96 4.16 11.80
N PRO A 24 11.91 3.83 13.10
CA PRO A 24 12.29 4.76 14.17
C PRO A 24 13.74 5.26 14.08
N ASN A 25 14.66 4.45 13.55
CA ASN A 25 16.06 4.79 13.39
C ASN A 25 16.35 5.60 12.12
N GLN A 26 15.34 5.79 11.24
CA GLN A 26 15.46 6.48 9.95
C GLN A 26 16.57 5.93 9.04
N ASP A 27 16.88 4.65 9.18
CA ASP A 27 17.85 3.95 8.33
C ASP A 27 17.15 3.07 7.28
N LYS A 28 15.84 2.86 7.41
CA LYS A 28 15.01 2.12 6.46
C LYS A 28 13.81 2.94 6.06
N PHE A 29 13.55 2.97 4.77
CA PHE A 29 12.41 3.66 4.18
C PHE A 29 11.60 2.66 3.38
N ALA A 30 10.27 2.82 3.39
CA ALA A 30 9.40 2.04 2.53
C ALA A 30 8.42 2.94 1.78
N LEU A 31 8.32 2.74 0.47
CA LEU A 31 7.28 3.29 -0.37
C LEU A 31 6.16 2.26 -0.49
N ALA A 32 5.03 2.53 0.18
CA ALA A 32 3.85 1.68 0.11
C ALA A 32 2.97 2.12 -1.07
N CYS A 33 2.88 1.31 -2.12
CA CYS A 33 2.19 1.67 -3.35
C CYS A 33 0.68 1.44 -3.23
N ILE A 34 -0.11 2.45 -3.63
CA ILE A 34 -1.57 2.37 -3.54
C ILE A 34 -2.19 1.66 -4.73
N ASN A 35 -1.62 1.79 -5.94
CA ASN A 35 -2.15 1.18 -7.16
C ASN A 35 -1.43 -0.12 -7.55
N ARG A 36 -0.50 -0.56 -6.71
CA ARG A 36 0.30 -1.77 -6.92
C ARG A 36 0.39 -2.55 -5.63
N ASP A 37 0.25 -3.85 -5.74
CA ASP A 37 0.53 -4.76 -4.64
C ASP A 37 2.06 -4.90 -4.45
N MET A 38 2.65 -3.79 -3.99
CA MET A 38 4.07 -3.58 -3.93
C MET A 38 4.45 -2.63 -2.79
N ILE A 39 5.54 -2.97 -2.10
CA ILE A 39 6.25 -2.09 -1.19
C ILE A 39 7.72 -2.06 -1.62
N GLU A 40 8.27 -0.89 -1.92
CA GLU A 40 9.70 -0.74 -2.16
C GLU A 40 10.41 -0.31 -0.89
N VAL A 41 11.46 -1.02 -0.53
CA VAL A 41 12.25 -0.80 0.69
C VAL A 41 13.63 -0.33 0.29
N LEU A 42 14.08 0.76 0.91
CA LEU A 42 15.45 1.26 0.84
C LEU A 42 16.10 1.08 2.21
N ASP A 43 17.20 0.32 2.29
CA ASP A 43 18.06 0.26 3.47
C ASP A 43 19.30 1.13 3.25
N LEU A 44 19.47 2.17 4.08
CA LEU A 44 20.58 3.10 3.97
C LEU A 44 21.91 2.51 4.45
N LYS A 45 21.88 1.43 5.24
CA LYS A 45 23.10 0.83 5.80
C LYS A 45 24.00 0.25 4.72
N ASP A 46 23.41 -0.38 3.72
CA ASP A 46 24.12 -0.98 2.58
C ASP A 46 23.65 -0.42 1.22
N SER A 47 22.77 0.58 1.22
CA SER A 47 22.16 1.17 0.02
C SER A 47 21.42 0.15 -0.85
N SER A 48 20.92 -0.92 -0.25
CA SER A 48 20.13 -1.93 -0.95
C SER A 48 18.69 -1.46 -1.15
N ILE A 49 18.11 -1.88 -2.28
CA ILE A 49 16.70 -1.69 -2.59
C ILE A 49 16.07 -3.06 -2.78
N LEU A 50 14.96 -3.30 -2.10
CA LEU A 50 14.16 -4.51 -2.21
C LEU A 50 12.73 -4.15 -2.61
N SER A 51 12.19 -4.80 -3.63
CA SER A 51 10.76 -4.69 -3.97
C SER A 51 10.02 -5.91 -3.43
N ILE A 52 9.19 -5.71 -2.40
CA ILE A 52 8.23 -6.70 -1.94
C ILE A 52 7.04 -6.63 -2.90
N ARG A 53 6.70 -7.74 -3.56
CA ARG A 53 5.54 -7.86 -4.44
C ARG A 53 4.61 -8.91 -3.88
N GLY A 54 3.32 -8.63 -3.85
CA GLY A 54 2.35 -9.53 -3.24
C GLY A 54 1.82 -9.04 -1.89
N PRO A 55 0.90 -9.79 -1.30
CA PRO A 55 0.76 -11.25 -1.53
C PRO A 55 -0.07 -11.68 -2.75
N GLU A 56 -0.95 -10.84 -3.27
CA GLU A 56 -1.82 -11.16 -4.40
C GLU A 56 -1.12 -10.97 -5.76
N ASN A 57 -0.03 -10.18 -5.78
CA ASN A 57 0.82 -9.88 -6.94
C ASN A 57 0.03 -9.31 -8.12
N ILE A 58 -0.92 -8.43 -7.79
CA ILE A 58 -1.80 -7.78 -8.76
C ILE A 58 -1.00 -6.76 -9.58
N ILE A 59 -1.11 -6.89 -10.90
CA ILE A 59 -0.63 -5.90 -11.86
C ILE A 59 -1.87 -5.19 -12.43
N PRO A 60 -2.03 -3.88 -12.21
CA PRO A 60 -3.19 -3.13 -12.68
C PRO A 60 -3.17 -3.02 -14.19
N GLU A 61 -4.34 -3.16 -14.80
CA GLU A 61 -4.55 -2.84 -16.19
C GLU A 61 -4.84 -1.34 -16.32
N PHE A 62 -4.17 -0.68 -17.26
CA PHE A 62 -4.39 0.74 -17.53
C PHE A 62 -4.16 1.03 -19.01
N LYS A 63 -4.71 2.16 -19.46
CA LYS A 63 -4.41 2.77 -20.76
C LYS A 63 -3.67 4.08 -20.56
N VAL A 64 -2.91 4.49 -21.56
CA VAL A 64 -2.36 5.86 -21.58
C VAL A 64 -3.46 6.79 -22.08
N ASP A 65 -3.92 7.67 -21.21
CA ASP A 65 -4.84 8.75 -21.59
C ASP A 65 -4.07 10.06 -21.79
N TYR A 66 -4.45 10.81 -22.82
CA TYR A 66 -3.85 12.10 -23.18
C TYR A 66 -4.85 13.26 -23.06
N SER A 67 -6.08 13.00 -22.59
CA SER A 67 -7.15 14.00 -22.54
C SER A 67 -6.81 15.24 -21.69
N ALA A 68 -5.95 15.07 -20.67
CA ALA A 68 -5.47 16.15 -19.80
C ALA A 68 -4.35 17.03 -20.42
N GLY A 69 -3.97 16.78 -21.68
CA GLY A 69 -2.86 17.48 -22.36
C GLY A 69 -1.46 16.95 -22.01
N TYR A 70 -1.37 15.91 -21.19
CA TYR A 70 -0.17 15.14 -20.87
C TYR A 70 -0.54 13.67 -20.61
N PRO A 71 0.36 12.70 -20.84
CA PRO A 71 0.05 11.28 -20.68
C PRO A 71 -0.16 10.89 -19.22
N MET A 72 -1.28 10.23 -18.92
CA MET A 72 -1.64 9.71 -17.60
C MET A 72 -2.04 8.23 -17.69
N ALA A 73 -1.88 7.49 -16.59
CA ALA A 73 -2.47 6.17 -16.45
C ALA A 73 -3.97 6.31 -16.18
N LEU A 74 -4.79 5.72 -17.04
CA LEU A 74 -6.23 5.61 -16.85
C LEU A 74 -6.58 4.14 -16.59
N SER A 75 -6.93 3.84 -15.33
CA SER A 75 -7.46 2.53 -14.92
C SER A 75 -8.98 2.54 -14.94
N ASP A 76 -9.62 1.37 -15.08
CA ASP A 76 -11.06 1.23 -14.88
C ASP A 76 -11.36 1.16 -13.37
N PRO A 77 -12.10 2.12 -12.79
CA PRO A 77 -12.33 2.16 -11.35
C PRO A 77 -13.02 0.91 -10.77
N LYS A 78 -13.69 0.12 -11.61
CA LYS A 78 -14.38 -1.12 -11.21
C LYS A 78 -13.43 -2.33 -11.10
N THR A 79 -12.24 -2.23 -11.66
CA THR A 79 -11.25 -3.33 -11.65
C THR A 79 -9.91 -2.92 -11.05
N ASP A 80 -9.65 -1.62 -10.96
CA ASP A 80 -8.48 -1.05 -10.29
C ASP A 80 -8.58 -1.29 -8.79
N ILE A 81 -7.66 -2.08 -8.24
CA ILE A 81 -7.63 -2.44 -6.82
C ILE A 81 -6.68 -1.52 -6.08
N TYR A 82 -7.18 -0.85 -5.04
CA TYR A 82 -6.30 -0.19 -4.09
C TYR A 82 -5.61 -1.23 -3.20
N CYS A 83 -4.29 -1.09 -3.09
CA CYS A 83 -3.40 -1.99 -2.37
C CYS A 83 -3.01 -1.34 -1.03
N TYR A 84 -1.77 -0.85 -0.89
CA TYR A 84 -1.28 -0.37 0.40
C TYR A 84 -1.68 1.10 0.66
N TYR A 85 -2.70 1.29 1.50
CA TYR A 85 -3.18 2.62 1.92
C TYR A 85 -2.24 3.34 2.87
N GLY A 86 -1.43 2.57 3.60
CA GLY A 86 -0.34 3.07 4.42
C GLY A 86 0.53 1.94 4.95
N ALA A 87 1.54 2.31 5.73
CA ALA A 87 2.42 1.35 6.39
C ALA A 87 2.92 1.86 7.74
N PHE A 88 3.42 0.93 8.55
CA PHE A 88 4.20 1.20 9.75
C PHE A 88 5.48 0.36 9.71
N LEU A 89 6.63 0.99 9.98
CA LEU A 89 7.91 0.32 9.99
C LEU A 89 8.41 0.23 11.43
N SER A 90 8.61 -0.98 11.92
CA SER A 90 9.33 -1.21 13.17
C SER A 90 10.82 -1.40 12.91
N GLU A 91 11.59 -1.69 13.96
CA GLU A 91 12.99 -2.06 13.80
C GLU A 91 13.18 -3.35 13.00
N LYS A 92 12.20 -4.26 13.03
CA LYS A 92 12.34 -5.62 12.48
C LYS A 92 11.38 -5.95 11.35
N TYR A 93 10.24 -5.26 11.28
CA TYR A 93 9.16 -5.63 10.39
C TYR A 93 8.53 -4.41 9.70
N ILE A 94 7.90 -4.68 8.56
CA ILE A 94 7.07 -3.74 7.83
C ILE A 94 5.62 -4.22 8.00
N TYR A 95 4.74 -3.31 8.39
CA TYR A 95 3.31 -3.56 8.51
C TYR A 95 2.60 -2.76 7.41
N GLY A 96 2.20 -3.42 6.32
CA GLY A 96 1.45 -2.80 5.22
C GLY A 96 -0.06 -2.88 5.48
N LEU A 97 -0.73 -1.73 5.54
CA LEU A 97 -2.19 -1.64 5.64
C LEU A 97 -2.77 -1.77 4.23
N TYR A 98 -3.38 -2.92 3.96
CA TYR A 98 -3.87 -3.33 2.64
C TYR A 98 -5.40 -3.19 2.54
N SER A 99 -5.85 -2.56 1.47
CA SER A 99 -7.26 -2.41 1.13
C SER A 99 -7.80 -3.68 0.47
N GLY A 100 -7.35 -3.97 -0.76
CA GLY A 100 -7.86 -5.08 -1.57
C GLY A 100 -9.22 -4.80 -2.22
N GLU A 101 -9.76 -3.59 -2.01
CA GLU A 101 -11.04 -3.16 -2.56
C GLU A 101 -10.84 -2.38 -3.87
N THR A 102 -11.88 -2.33 -4.70
CA THR A 102 -11.82 -1.54 -5.95
C THR A 102 -11.77 -0.04 -5.63
N SER A 103 -11.14 0.74 -6.51
CA SER A 103 -11.04 2.18 -6.31
C SER A 103 -12.40 2.86 -6.31
N ILE A 104 -13.38 2.35 -7.07
CA ILE A 104 -14.76 2.86 -7.00
C ILE A 104 -15.42 2.57 -5.65
N ASP A 105 -15.23 1.37 -5.08
CA ASP A 105 -15.82 1.01 -3.80
C ASP A 105 -15.26 1.89 -2.68
N VAL A 106 -13.94 2.07 -2.64
CA VAL A 106 -13.32 2.93 -1.60
C VAL A 106 -13.69 4.41 -1.76
N ASN A 107 -13.78 4.90 -3.00
CA ASN A 107 -14.12 6.30 -3.27
C ASN A 107 -15.61 6.62 -3.06
N GLN A 108 -16.50 5.64 -3.15
CA GLN A 108 -17.95 5.83 -2.90
C GLN A 108 -18.33 5.47 -1.46
N ASN A 109 -17.75 4.41 -0.92
CA ASN A 109 -17.95 3.92 0.43
C ASN A 109 -16.72 4.24 1.29
N HIS A 110 -16.57 5.51 1.65
CA HIS A 110 -15.46 6.03 2.45
C HIS A 110 -15.26 5.35 3.82
N SER A 111 -16.18 4.48 4.24
CA SER A 111 -16.10 3.73 5.49
C SER A 111 -15.27 2.45 5.39
N ASP A 112 -15.16 1.84 4.20
CA ASP A 112 -14.44 0.59 3.97
C ASP A 112 -13.16 0.83 3.17
N ILE A 113 -12.11 1.28 3.86
CA ILE A 113 -10.81 1.61 3.29
C ILE A 113 -9.87 0.41 3.33
N ALA A 114 -9.57 -0.12 4.52
CA ALA A 114 -8.64 -1.24 4.67
C ALA A 114 -8.91 -2.04 5.94
N LYS A 115 -8.91 -3.38 5.79
CA LYS A 115 -9.17 -4.33 6.88
C LYS A 115 -8.11 -5.43 7.00
N ILE A 116 -7.02 -5.34 6.24
CA ILE A 116 -5.95 -6.34 6.25
C ILE A 116 -4.63 -5.63 6.55
N ILE A 117 -3.84 -6.20 7.44
CA ILE A 117 -2.47 -5.77 7.68
C ILE A 117 -1.54 -6.93 7.40
N TYR A 118 -0.67 -6.77 6.41
CA TYR A 118 0.40 -7.73 6.13
C TYR A 118 1.66 -7.32 6.88
N LYS A 119 2.24 -8.28 7.59
CA LYS A 119 3.52 -8.13 8.29
C LYS A 119 4.60 -8.81 7.48
N PHE A 120 5.59 -8.05 7.02
CA PHE A 120 6.73 -8.54 6.28
C PHE A 120 8.03 -8.40 7.07
N SER A 121 8.99 -9.28 6.81
CA SER A 121 10.39 -9.04 7.16
C SER A 121 10.99 -8.02 6.19
N TYR A 122 12.10 -7.39 6.57
CA TYR A 122 12.89 -6.55 5.65
C TYR A 122 13.58 -7.35 4.52
N ALA A 123 13.53 -8.69 4.57
CA ALA A 123 13.92 -9.56 3.45
C ALA A 123 12.74 -9.83 2.48
N GLY A 124 11.56 -9.29 2.75
CA GLY A 124 10.36 -9.41 1.91
C GLY A 124 9.53 -10.65 2.17
N GLU A 125 9.81 -11.40 3.23
CA GLU A 125 9.04 -12.58 3.59
C GLU A 125 7.73 -12.17 4.29
N LEU A 126 6.59 -12.74 3.89
CA LEU A 126 5.33 -12.57 4.59
C LEU A 126 5.36 -13.37 5.90
N ILE A 127 5.33 -12.65 7.03
CA ILE A 127 5.40 -13.21 8.38
C ILE A 127 4.01 -13.48 8.95
N ALA A 128 3.06 -12.56 8.73
CA ALA A 128 1.69 -12.70 9.21
C ALA A 128 0.72 -11.84 8.38
N ALA A 129 -0.57 -12.19 8.45
CA ALA A 129 -1.66 -11.37 7.96
C ALA A 129 -2.70 -11.22 9.07
N TYR A 130 -2.99 -9.98 9.47
CA TYR A 130 -3.99 -9.65 10.48
C TYR A 130 -5.26 -9.16 9.78
N LYS A 131 -6.38 -9.84 10.02
CA LYS A 131 -7.69 -9.40 9.55
C LYS A 131 -8.39 -8.61 10.65
N LEU A 132 -8.77 -7.39 10.36
CA LEU A 132 -9.44 -6.47 11.26
C LEU A 132 -10.96 -6.65 11.16
N ASP A 133 -11.66 -6.47 12.27
CA ASP A 133 -13.12 -6.42 12.30
C ASP A 133 -13.67 -5.07 11.84
N THR A 134 -12.84 -4.02 11.91
CA THR A 134 -13.18 -2.63 11.62
C THR A 134 -12.18 -2.04 10.62
N SER A 135 -12.71 -1.29 9.66
CA SER A 135 -11.90 -0.59 8.65
C SER A 135 -11.12 0.57 9.28
N ILE A 136 -9.88 0.74 8.85
CA ILE A 136 -9.01 1.85 9.27
C ILE A 136 -8.32 2.49 8.06
N GLN A 137 -7.98 3.78 8.17
CA GLN A 137 -7.28 4.54 7.13
C GLN A 137 -5.79 4.79 7.43
N SER A 138 -5.36 4.51 8.66
CA SER A 138 -3.98 4.68 9.12
C SER A 138 -3.65 3.65 10.18
N ILE A 139 -2.36 3.39 10.37
CA ILE A 139 -1.84 2.34 11.24
C ILE A 139 -0.68 2.86 12.10
N GLN A 140 -0.64 2.43 13.36
CA GLN A 140 0.52 2.44 14.25
C GLN A 140 0.58 1.11 15.02
N VAL A 141 1.78 0.63 15.33
CA VAL A 141 1.95 -0.68 16.00
C VAL A 141 2.83 -0.54 17.24
N ASP A 142 2.37 -1.11 18.35
CA ASP A 142 3.18 -1.35 19.54
C ASP A 142 3.48 -2.85 19.65
N GLU A 143 4.68 -3.23 19.22
CA GLU A 143 5.15 -4.61 19.25
C GLU A 143 5.37 -5.15 20.68
N LYS A 144 5.63 -4.26 21.66
CA LYS A 144 5.85 -4.68 23.06
C LYS A 144 4.53 -5.04 23.72
N LEU A 145 3.48 -4.27 23.43
CA LEU A 145 2.13 -4.52 23.96
C LEU A 145 1.31 -5.50 23.10
N GLY A 146 1.79 -5.85 21.92
CA GLY A 146 1.04 -6.72 21.01
C GLY A 146 -0.18 -6.00 20.42
N LYS A 147 -0.11 -4.68 20.22
CA LYS A 147 -1.26 -3.83 19.84
C LYS A 147 -1.07 -3.15 18.50
N ILE A 148 -2.18 -3.03 17.77
CA ILE A 148 -2.28 -2.22 16.56
C ILE A 148 -3.32 -1.14 16.83
N TYR A 149 -2.99 0.09 16.43
CA TYR A 149 -3.88 1.25 16.52
C TYR A 149 -4.17 1.74 15.11
N GLY A 150 -5.41 2.12 14.86
CA GLY A 150 -5.80 2.71 13.58
C GLY A 150 -6.91 3.72 13.72
N VAL A 151 -6.96 4.67 12.78
CA VAL A 151 -8.04 5.66 12.72
C VAL A 151 -9.17 5.08 11.88
N THR A 152 -10.38 4.99 12.44
CA THR A 152 -11.56 4.51 11.72
C THR A 152 -12.18 5.62 10.86
N THR A 153 -12.96 5.23 9.84
CA THR A 153 -13.68 6.16 8.95
C THR A 153 -15.19 5.88 8.87
N ASP A 154 -15.71 5.16 9.86
CA ASP A 154 -17.14 4.96 10.06
C ASP A 154 -17.87 6.26 10.49
N GLU A 155 -19.17 6.17 10.77
CA GLU A 155 -20.02 7.31 11.15
C GLU A 155 -19.54 8.05 12.43
N ASN A 156 -18.78 7.37 13.30
CA ASN A 156 -18.22 7.92 14.53
C ASN A 156 -16.69 7.70 14.56
N PRO A 157 -15.93 8.43 13.71
CA PRO A 157 -14.51 8.18 13.53
C PRO A 157 -13.73 8.34 14.84
N GLY A 158 -12.84 7.39 15.11
CA GLY A 158 -12.06 7.33 16.34
C GLY A 158 -10.77 6.53 16.19
N ILE A 159 -10.25 6.04 17.31
CA ILE A 159 -9.09 5.16 17.35
C ILE A 159 -9.58 3.74 17.69
N ALA A 160 -9.42 2.82 16.76
CA ALA A 160 -9.59 1.39 17.02
C ALA A 160 -8.29 0.78 17.55
N VAL A 161 -8.43 -0.21 18.43
CA VAL A 161 -7.30 -0.94 19.02
C VAL A 161 -7.51 -2.44 18.80
N PHE A 162 -6.53 -3.08 18.16
CA PHE A 162 -6.54 -4.50 17.87
C PHE A 162 -5.41 -5.22 18.60
N THR A 163 -5.56 -6.53 18.80
CA THR A 163 -4.52 -7.39 19.38
C THR A 163 -3.91 -8.25 18.29
N MET A 164 -2.57 -8.35 18.27
CA MET A 164 -1.82 -9.19 17.33
C MET A 164 -1.77 -10.66 17.74
#